data_AF-A0A1B9Z6P6-F1
#
_entry.id   AF-A0A1B9Z6P6-F1
#
_cell.length_a   1.000
_cell.length_b   1.000
_cell.length_c   1.000
_cell.angle_alpha   90.00
_cell.angle_beta   90.00
_cell.angle_gamma   90.00
#
_symmetry.space_group_name_H-M   'P 1'
#
loop_
_entity.id
_entity.type
_entity.pdbx_description
1 polymer ?
#
loop_
_entity_poly.entity_id
_entity_poly.type
_entity_poly.pdbx_seq_one_letter_code
_entity_poly.pdbx_strand_id
1 'polypeptide(L)'
;MAALSRDQITTFLRGISLRQVRLASGVILFAYLVSHFLNHALGNISLEALATGVYLHTSFWQFLPVTVLFYAACLVHTALGIWALYERRQFRWKAIEPLQLALGLSVPMLIIAHIIGVRLGQTLYGHEKLYPQVLFLYWIWAPWRIWMMLAVMTIAWVHGCIGLYLWLRMRAFYKRAAPFLLAAAVLIPTLSMLGFYQSGRMVIDNDSVEWRAETQSERQLGTRDEAQALERITDYFLFGYFGLIGIALVARGVRAINERRRGMISLSYGNGRTVRVPKGLSVLEASLRNNVPHASVCGGRARCSTCRIRIIGDCSALPEPSQREAFVLGRVGTSDPSIRLACQLRPPADLSFFQLFLPHTSADGHESHPTRIGQERYLVSLFVDMRGSTKLAEKRLPFDTVFIVNRFLGAVSQAVLASGGMPNQFVGDGMLALFGLSTSRQEACRQALLAAAMIAANIDELNKFLEHDLREPIRFGIGINGGEVIVGDIGYRDHMVFTALGDAVNVAARLQDMTKSLACEVVVSDEVRATAGLAADALPQHEVEIRGRNEPMIVRSVTDARMLPALANEEQSAAA
;
A
#
# COMPACT_ATOMS: atom_id res chain seq x y z
N MET A 1 7.60 -23.20 28.44
CA MET A 1 6.99 -21.92 28.03
C MET A 1 7.24 -20.91 29.13
N ALA A 2 8.19 -19.98 28.93
CA ALA A 2 8.50 -18.97 29.93
C ALA A 2 7.31 -18.01 30.09
N ALA A 3 6.78 -17.90 31.32
CA ALA A 3 5.72 -16.98 31.64
C ALA A 3 6.22 -15.53 31.47
N LEU A 4 5.61 -14.79 30.54
CA LEU A 4 5.90 -13.37 30.31
C LEU A 4 5.71 -12.59 31.61
N SER A 5 6.65 -11.71 31.95
CA SER A 5 6.57 -10.90 33.18
C SER A 5 5.41 -9.91 33.11
N ARG A 6 4.84 -9.54 34.26
CA ARG A 6 3.73 -8.56 34.35
C ARG A 6 4.04 -7.24 33.62
N ASP A 7 5.31 -6.81 33.63
CA ASP A 7 5.78 -5.61 32.92
C ASP A 7 5.88 -5.78 31.40
N GLN A 8 6.21 -6.98 30.93
CA GLN A 8 6.17 -7.29 29.49
C GLN A 8 4.73 -7.33 28.98
N ILE A 9 3.80 -7.84 29.80
CA ILE A 9 2.36 -7.87 29.48
C ILE A 9 1.78 -6.44 29.46
N THR A 10 2.09 -5.59 30.44
CA THR A 10 1.62 -4.19 30.46
C THR A 10 2.21 -3.36 29.32
N THR A 11 3.48 -3.58 28.96
CA THR A 11 4.13 -2.91 27.82
C THR A 11 3.56 -3.40 26.48
N PHE A 12 3.28 -4.71 26.35
CA PHE A 12 2.61 -5.28 25.18
C PHE A 12 1.18 -4.76 25.02
N LEU A 13 0.39 -4.74 26.10
CA LEU A 13 -0.98 -4.22 26.10
C LEU A 13 -1.03 -2.71 25.80
N ARG A 14 -0.05 -1.93 26.27
CA ARG A 14 0.11 -0.50 25.91
C ARG A 14 0.47 -0.26 24.44
N GLY A 15 1.04 -1.26 23.75
CA GLY A 15 1.35 -1.21 22.32
C GLY A 15 0.17 -1.50 21.39
N ILE A 16 -0.96 -2.01 21.91
CA ILE A 16 -2.14 -2.35 21.11
C ILE A 16 -2.97 -1.10 20.82
N SER A 17 -2.91 -0.64 19.58
CA SER A 17 -3.76 0.45 19.10
C SER A 17 -5.20 -0.02 18.83
N LEU A 18 -6.19 0.86 19.02
CA LEU A 18 -7.60 0.62 18.63
C LEU A 18 -7.74 0.11 17.18
N ARG A 19 -6.82 0.50 16.29
CA ARG A 19 -6.77 0.02 14.91
C ARG A 19 -6.37 -1.46 14.81
N GLN A 20 -5.42 -1.93 15.60
CA GLN A 20 -5.04 -3.34 15.64
C GLN A 20 -6.19 -4.18 16.17
N VAL A 21 -6.88 -3.71 17.22
CA VAL A 21 -8.09 -4.36 17.73
C VAL A 21 -9.16 -4.45 16.64
N ARG A 22 -9.45 -3.32 15.96
CA ARG A 22 -10.43 -3.30 14.85
C ARG A 22 -10.06 -4.23 13.70
N LEU A 23 -8.78 -4.29 13.35
CA LEU A 23 -8.29 -5.16 12.28
C LEU A 23 -8.39 -6.64 12.69
N ALA A 24 -7.94 -6.99 13.90
CA ALA A 24 -7.99 -8.35 14.40
C ALA A 24 -9.44 -8.83 14.48
N SER A 25 -10.34 -8.05 15.08
CA SER A 25 -11.77 -8.39 15.13
C SER A 25 -12.37 -8.49 13.73
N GLY A 26 -12.04 -7.55 12.83
CA GLY A 26 -12.52 -7.58 11.45
C GLY A 26 -12.03 -8.79 10.66
N VAL A 27 -10.78 -9.24 10.85
CA VAL A 27 -10.23 -10.42 10.19
C VAL A 27 -10.91 -11.70 10.68
N ILE A 28 -11.20 -11.81 11.98
CA ILE A 28 -11.96 -12.94 12.53
C ILE A 28 -13.35 -13.02 11.90
N LEU A 29 -14.07 -11.90 11.85
CA LEU A 29 -15.39 -11.83 11.22
C LEU A 29 -15.33 -12.12 9.71
N PHE A 30 -14.30 -11.63 9.03
CA PHE A 30 -14.11 -11.89 7.60
C PHE A 30 -13.78 -13.36 7.32
N ALA A 31 -13.00 -14.02 8.19
CA ALA A 31 -12.74 -15.46 8.08
C ALA A 31 -14.01 -16.30 8.26
N TYR A 32 -14.87 -15.91 9.21
CA TYR A 32 -16.22 -16.49 9.33
C TYR A 32 -17.00 -16.31 8.03
N LEU A 33 -17.06 -15.08 7.52
CA LEU A 33 -17.79 -14.76 6.29
C LEU A 33 -17.30 -15.58 5.08
N VAL A 34 -15.97 -15.68 4.88
CA VAL A 34 -15.36 -16.48 3.81
C VAL A 34 -15.77 -17.95 3.93
N SER A 35 -15.57 -18.55 5.11
CA SER A 35 -15.91 -19.97 5.30
C SER A 35 -17.41 -20.24 5.18
N HIS A 36 -18.26 -19.29 5.57
CA HIS A 36 -19.71 -19.39 5.43
C HIS A 36 -20.14 -19.27 3.95
N PHE A 37 -19.53 -18.37 3.18
CA PHE A 37 -19.81 -18.22 1.75
C PHE A 37 -19.34 -19.43 0.95
N LEU A 38 -18.18 -19.99 1.29
CA LEU A 38 -17.72 -21.25 0.73
C LEU A 38 -18.69 -22.39 1.03
N ASN A 39 -19.31 -22.41 2.22
CA ASN A 39 -20.36 -23.38 2.54
C ASN A 39 -21.60 -23.21 1.63
N HIS A 40 -22.07 -21.98 1.44
CA HIS A 40 -23.17 -21.71 0.51
C HIS A 40 -22.84 -22.11 -0.93
N ALA A 41 -21.59 -21.99 -1.36
CA ALA A 41 -21.15 -22.40 -2.69
C ALA A 41 -21.26 -23.92 -2.92
N LEU A 42 -21.28 -24.75 -1.86
CA LEU A 42 -21.55 -26.19 -1.98
C LEU A 42 -22.98 -26.47 -2.48
N GLY A 43 -23.87 -25.50 -2.37
CA GLY A 43 -25.22 -25.56 -2.94
C GLY A 43 -25.25 -25.66 -4.46
N ASN A 44 -24.13 -25.39 -5.14
CA ASN A 44 -23.97 -25.66 -6.57
C ASN A 44 -23.77 -27.14 -6.90
N ILE A 45 -23.51 -27.97 -5.89
CA ILE A 45 -23.28 -29.41 -6.03
C ILE A 45 -24.56 -30.17 -5.67
N SER A 46 -24.99 -30.06 -4.41
CA SER A 46 -26.23 -30.68 -3.92
C SER A 46 -26.63 -30.13 -2.55
N LEU A 47 -27.88 -30.39 -2.12
CA LEU A 47 -28.34 -30.09 -0.76
C LEU A 47 -27.56 -30.88 0.30
N GLU A 48 -27.14 -32.12 -0.01
CA GLU A 48 -26.37 -32.97 0.88
C GLU A 48 -24.93 -32.46 1.10
N ALA A 49 -24.26 -32.01 0.03
CA ALA A 49 -22.93 -31.40 0.13
C ALA A 49 -22.97 -30.16 1.03
N LEU A 50 -24.01 -29.36 0.87
CA LEU A 50 -24.23 -28.15 1.65
C LEU A 50 -24.62 -28.44 3.12
N ALA A 51 -25.36 -29.53 3.39
CA ALA A 51 -25.64 -30.03 4.75
C ALA A 51 -24.37 -30.57 5.43
N THR A 52 -23.53 -31.30 4.70
CA THR A 52 -22.25 -31.80 5.21
C THR A 52 -21.30 -30.66 5.53
N GLY A 53 -21.20 -29.69 4.63
CA GLY A 53 -20.36 -28.51 4.84
C GLY A 53 -20.80 -27.70 6.06
N VAL A 54 -22.11 -27.51 6.29
CA VAL A 54 -22.56 -26.70 7.44
C VAL A 54 -22.25 -27.39 8.76
N TYR A 55 -22.26 -28.72 8.80
CA TYR A 55 -21.85 -29.47 9.98
C TYR A 55 -20.36 -29.23 10.30
N LEU A 56 -19.48 -29.30 9.30
CA LEU A 56 -18.05 -29.01 9.49
C LEU A 56 -17.81 -27.55 9.90
N HIS A 57 -18.50 -26.63 9.22
CA HIS A 57 -18.42 -25.21 9.50
C HIS A 57 -18.86 -24.89 10.94
N THR A 58 -20.00 -25.42 11.37
CA THR A 58 -20.51 -25.20 12.73
C THR A 58 -19.62 -25.89 13.78
N SER A 59 -19.12 -27.10 13.52
CA SER A 59 -18.20 -27.79 14.44
C SER A 59 -16.96 -26.95 14.77
N PHE A 60 -16.38 -26.28 13.78
CA PHE A 60 -15.24 -25.38 14.00
C PHE A 60 -15.64 -24.09 14.73
N TRP A 61 -16.66 -23.37 14.24
CA TRP A 61 -17.03 -22.04 14.78
C TRP A 61 -17.76 -22.09 16.13
N GLN A 62 -18.35 -23.24 16.47
CA GLN A 62 -19.01 -23.48 17.75
C GLN A 62 -18.09 -24.18 18.77
N PHE A 63 -16.88 -24.57 18.37
CA PHE A 63 -15.88 -24.99 19.34
C PHE A 63 -15.64 -23.87 20.35
N LEU A 64 -15.74 -24.18 21.65
CA LEU A 64 -15.89 -23.17 22.72
C LEU A 64 -14.84 -22.03 22.66
N PRO A 65 -13.53 -22.29 22.53
CA PRO A 65 -12.54 -21.22 22.39
C PRO A 65 -12.77 -20.32 21.16
N VAL A 66 -13.17 -20.92 20.03
CA VAL A 66 -13.42 -20.21 18.77
C VAL A 66 -14.70 -19.40 18.86
N THR A 67 -15.75 -19.94 19.47
CA THR A 67 -17.04 -19.25 19.61
C THR A 67 -16.92 -18.03 20.53
N VAL A 68 -16.20 -18.16 21.66
CA VAL A 68 -15.93 -17.03 22.57
C VAL A 68 -15.15 -15.93 21.83
N LEU A 69 -14.12 -16.32 21.08
CA LEU A 69 -13.33 -15.38 20.28
C LEU A 69 -14.17 -14.69 19.20
N PHE A 70 -15.04 -15.43 18.51
CA PHE A 70 -15.90 -14.92 17.47
C PHE A 70 -16.92 -13.90 17.98
N TYR A 71 -17.64 -14.21 19.06
CA TYR A 71 -18.61 -13.28 19.64
C TYR A 71 -17.95 -12.05 20.28
N ALA A 72 -16.78 -12.21 20.90
CA ALA A 72 -15.97 -11.08 21.36
C ALA A 72 -15.56 -10.18 20.18
N ALA A 73 -15.10 -10.77 19.06
CA ALA A 73 -14.78 -10.02 17.85
C ALA A 73 -16.00 -9.28 17.29
N CYS A 74 -17.18 -9.92 17.26
CA CYS A 74 -18.43 -9.32 16.81
C CYS A 74 -18.82 -8.09 17.64
N LEU A 75 -18.81 -8.23 18.97
CA LEU A 75 -19.12 -7.15 19.90
C LEU A 75 -18.14 -5.98 19.76
N VAL A 76 -16.84 -6.28 19.79
CA VAL A 76 -15.78 -5.27 19.70
C VAL A 76 -15.80 -4.57 18.35
N HIS A 77 -15.97 -5.29 17.24
CA HIS A 77 -16.00 -4.70 15.91
C HIS A 77 -17.20 -3.74 15.74
N THR A 78 -18.38 -4.17 16.18
CA THR A 78 -19.61 -3.36 16.15
C THR A 78 -19.48 -2.12 17.03
N ALA A 79 -18.97 -2.27 18.27
CA ALA A 79 -18.73 -1.15 19.18
C ALA A 79 -17.74 -0.14 18.59
N LEU A 80 -16.67 -0.60 17.95
CA LEU A 80 -15.69 0.27 17.26
C LEU A 80 -16.29 0.96 16.04
N GLY A 81 -17.26 0.34 15.34
CA GLY A 81 -18.03 0.96 14.27
C GLY A 81 -18.89 2.12 14.78
N ILE A 82 -19.65 1.92 15.85
CA ILE A 82 -20.46 2.95 16.50
C ILE A 82 -19.57 4.07 17.07
N TRP A 83 -18.45 3.70 17.70
CA TRP A 83 -17.46 4.67 18.16
C TRP A 83 -16.89 5.50 17.00
N ALA A 84 -16.59 4.88 15.86
CA ALA A 84 -16.11 5.59 14.67
C ALA A 84 -17.17 6.56 14.12
N LEU A 85 -18.47 6.24 14.22
CA LEU A 85 -19.55 7.17 13.87
C LEU A 85 -19.57 8.41 14.78
N TYR A 86 -19.39 8.20 16.09
CA TYR A 86 -19.28 9.28 17.07
C TYR A 86 -18.01 10.12 16.90
N GLU A 87 -16.85 9.48 16.71
CA GLU A 87 -15.55 10.15 16.59
C GLU A 87 -15.45 11.00 15.32
N ARG A 88 -16.02 10.52 14.20
CA ARG A 88 -15.97 11.25 12.93
C ARG A 88 -16.66 12.60 13.06
N ARG A 89 -15.89 13.66 12.81
CA ARG A 89 -16.41 15.04 12.82
C ARG A 89 -16.99 15.46 11.48
N GLN A 90 -16.59 14.83 10.37
CA GLN A 90 -17.00 15.20 9.00
C GLN A 90 -17.14 13.99 8.09
N PHE A 91 -18.04 14.09 7.12
CA PHE A 91 -18.20 13.13 6.02
C PHE A 91 -17.76 13.80 4.73
N ARG A 92 -16.57 13.45 4.22
CA ARG A 92 -16.23 13.73 2.82
C ARG A 92 -16.77 12.58 1.99
N TRP A 93 -17.95 12.75 1.40
CA TRP A 93 -18.67 11.70 0.65
C TRP A 93 -17.87 11.11 -0.52
N LYS A 94 -16.85 11.84 -1.02
CA LYS A 94 -15.92 11.35 -2.04
C LYS A 94 -14.90 10.31 -1.53
N ALA A 95 -14.81 10.08 -0.21
CA ALA A 95 -13.91 9.09 0.36
C ALA A 95 -14.59 7.72 0.50
N ILE A 96 -13.82 6.65 0.35
CA ILE A 96 -14.31 5.27 0.53
C ILE A 96 -14.62 4.93 2.00
N GLU A 97 -14.06 5.66 2.96
CA GLU A 97 -14.22 5.36 4.39
C GLU A 97 -15.64 5.61 4.94
N PRO A 98 -16.35 6.71 4.60
CA PRO A 98 -17.79 6.84 4.88
C PRO A 98 -18.65 5.71 4.35
N LEU A 99 -18.40 5.28 3.10
CA LEU A 99 -19.10 4.15 2.49
C LEU A 99 -18.86 2.88 3.31
N GLN A 100 -17.61 2.58 3.65
CA GLN A 100 -17.28 1.42 4.47
C GLN A 100 -18.00 1.44 5.83
N LEU A 101 -18.08 2.61 6.48
CA LEU A 101 -18.77 2.76 7.76
C LEU A 101 -20.27 2.52 7.61
N ALA A 102 -20.90 3.09 6.58
CA ALA A 102 -22.33 2.89 6.31
C ALA A 102 -22.65 1.41 6.05
N LEU A 103 -21.86 0.74 5.20
CA LEU A 103 -22.00 -0.69 4.93
C LEU A 103 -21.80 -1.51 6.22
N GLY A 104 -20.79 -1.19 7.04
CA GLY A 104 -20.53 -1.91 8.28
C GLY A 104 -21.64 -1.76 9.32
N LEU A 105 -22.23 -0.56 9.44
CA LEU A 105 -23.31 -0.30 10.38
C LEU A 105 -24.65 -0.91 9.94
N SER A 106 -24.85 -1.21 8.65
CA SER A 106 -26.08 -1.87 8.18
C SER A 106 -26.04 -3.39 8.34
N VAL A 107 -24.84 -4.03 8.41
CA VAL A 107 -24.74 -5.49 8.53
C VAL A 107 -25.50 -6.06 9.74
N PRO A 108 -25.33 -5.56 10.99
CA PRO A 108 -26.07 -6.10 12.14
C PRO A 108 -27.58 -6.03 11.97
N MET A 109 -28.09 -4.93 11.43
CA MET A 109 -29.51 -4.73 11.15
C MET A 109 -30.05 -5.76 10.15
N LEU A 110 -29.29 -6.08 9.10
CA LEU A 110 -29.74 -6.97 8.03
C LEU A 110 -29.65 -8.46 8.39
N ILE A 111 -28.71 -8.85 9.26
CA ILE A 111 -28.44 -10.27 9.57
C ILE A 111 -29.08 -10.73 10.89
N ILE A 112 -29.51 -9.82 11.79
CA ILE A 112 -29.90 -10.22 13.14
C ILE A 112 -31.06 -11.22 13.19
N ALA A 113 -32.08 -11.03 12.34
CA ALA A 113 -33.22 -11.94 12.29
C ALA A 113 -32.78 -13.37 11.86
N HIS A 114 -31.79 -13.48 10.97
CA HIS A 114 -31.21 -14.76 10.58
C HIS A 114 -30.43 -15.41 11.74
N ILE A 115 -29.60 -14.63 12.44
CA ILE A 115 -28.82 -15.13 13.59
C ILE A 115 -29.75 -15.58 14.73
N ILE A 116 -30.76 -14.79 15.07
CA ILE A 116 -31.70 -15.14 16.14
C ILE A 116 -32.51 -16.37 15.76
N GLY A 117 -33.05 -16.40 14.53
CA GLY A 117 -33.86 -17.52 14.07
C GLY A 117 -33.11 -18.85 14.02
N VAL A 118 -31.84 -18.85 13.61
CA VAL A 118 -31.03 -20.08 13.48
C VAL A 118 -30.28 -20.39 14.77
N ARG A 119 -29.45 -19.46 15.26
CA ARG A 119 -28.49 -19.72 16.34
C ARG A 119 -29.11 -19.58 17.73
N LEU A 120 -29.86 -18.51 17.97
CA LEU A 120 -30.50 -18.32 19.27
C LEU A 120 -31.65 -19.31 19.46
N GLY A 121 -32.40 -19.61 18.40
CA GLY A 121 -33.41 -20.68 18.39
C GLY A 121 -32.83 -22.04 18.79
N GLN A 122 -31.70 -22.44 18.20
CA GLN A 122 -30.99 -23.66 18.60
C GLN A 122 -30.56 -23.62 20.08
N THR A 123 -30.04 -22.49 20.55
CA THR A 123 -29.46 -22.38 21.90
C THR A 123 -30.53 -22.35 22.99
N LEU A 124 -31.65 -21.67 22.78
CA LEU A 124 -32.71 -21.50 23.77
C LEU A 124 -33.73 -22.64 23.74
N TYR A 125 -34.04 -23.16 22.55
CA TYR A 125 -35.16 -24.07 22.33
C TYR A 125 -34.75 -25.39 21.65
N GLY A 126 -33.47 -25.59 21.35
CA GLY A 126 -32.99 -26.82 20.73
C GLY A 126 -33.39 -27.01 19.27
N HIS A 127 -33.82 -25.94 18.57
CA HIS A 127 -34.23 -26.02 17.16
C HIS A 127 -33.10 -26.54 16.26
N GLU A 128 -33.39 -27.54 15.43
CA GLU A 128 -32.46 -28.08 14.42
C GLU A 128 -32.69 -27.43 13.05
N LYS A 129 -32.68 -26.08 12.99
CA LYS A 129 -32.84 -25.32 11.73
C LYS A 129 -31.59 -25.41 10.88
N LEU A 130 -31.63 -26.24 9.85
CA LEU A 130 -30.60 -26.37 8.83
C LEU A 130 -31.06 -25.71 7.53
N TYR A 131 -30.31 -25.93 6.45
CA TYR A 131 -30.56 -25.30 5.17
C TYR A 131 -31.94 -25.59 4.56
N PRO A 132 -32.48 -26.82 4.60
CA PRO A 132 -33.83 -27.09 4.09
C PRO A 132 -34.90 -26.17 4.68
N GLN A 133 -34.90 -25.97 6.00
CA GLN A 133 -35.85 -25.11 6.72
C GLN A 133 -35.66 -23.64 6.36
N VAL A 134 -34.41 -23.18 6.34
CA VAL A 134 -34.07 -21.78 6.03
C VAL A 134 -34.38 -21.45 4.57
N LEU A 135 -34.10 -22.35 3.64
CA LEU A 135 -34.42 -22.19 2.22
C LEU A 135 -35.93 -22.23 1.98
N PHE A 136 -36.66 -23.15 2.62
CA PHE A 136 -38.12 -23.16 2.56
C PHE A 136 -38.71 -21.83 3.03
N LEU A 137 -38.23 -21.32 4.17
CA LEU A 137 -38.65 -20.03 4.72
C LEU A 137 -38.42 -18.89 3.71
N TYR A 138 -37.29 -18.89 3.00
CA TYR A 138 -36.94 -17.78 2.11
C TYR A 138 -37.56 -17.90 0.73
N TRP A 139 -37.69 -19.11 0.18
CA TRP A 139 -38.12 -19.30 -1.22
C TRP A 139 -39.62 -19.52 -1.37
N ILE A 140 -40.27 -20.06 -0.34
CA ILE A 140 -41.69 -20.44 -0.40
C ILE A 140 -42.51 -19.54 0.54
N TRP A 141 -42.12 -19.44 1.81
CA TRP A 141 -42.93 -18.74 2.81
C TRP A 141 -42.78 -17.21 2.79
N ALA A 142 -41.54 -16.70 2.68
CA ALA A 142 -41.24 -15.27 2.65
C ALA A 142 -40.19 -14.90 1.56
N PRO A 143 -40.57 -14.91 0.27
CA PRO A 143 -39.71 -14.60 -0.88
C PRO A 143 -38.91 -13.29 -0.77
N TRP A 144 -39.46 -12.27 -0.10
CA TRP A 144 -38.78 -10.99 0.08
C TRP A 144 -37.46 -11.13 0.87
N ARG A 145 -37.32 -12.17 1.70
CA ARG A 145 -36.08 -12.44 2.46
C ARG A 145 -34.91 -12.81 1.57
N ILE A 146 -35.15 -13.30 0.35
CA ILE A 146 -34.10 -13.57 -0.65
C ILE A 146 -33.29 -12.29 -0.89
N TRP A 147 -33.97 -11.19 -1.18
CA TRP A 147 -33.32 -9.90 -1.45
C TRP A 147 -32.56 -9.37 -0.25
N MET A 148 -33.09 -9.55 0.97
CA MET A 148 -32.39 -9.18 2.19
C MET A 148 -31.10 -10.01 2.39
N MET A 149 -31.14 -11.32 2.14
CA MET A 149 -29.97 -12.19 2.23
C MET A 149 -28.92 -11.87 1.17
N LEU A 150 -29.32 -11.67 -0.09
CA LEU A 150 -28.40 -11.25 -1.15
C LEU A 150 -27.79 -9.88 -0.85
N ALA A 151 -28.57 -8.95 -0.31
CA ALA A 151 -28.09 -7.64 0.10
C ALA A 151 -27.06 -7.74 1.22
N VAL A 152 -27.34 -8.47 2.31
CA VAL A 152 -26.38 -8.59 3.42
C VAL A 152 -25.12 -9.34 3.02
N MET A 153 -25.23 -10.36 2.15
CA MET A 153 -24.07 -11.05 1.60
C MET A 153 -23.17 -10.08 0.83
N THR A 154 -23.75 -9.27 -0.06
CA THR A 154 -23.01 -8.27 -0.83
C THR A 154 -22.39 -7.20 0.07
N ILE A 155 -23.19 -6.63 0.98
CA ILE A 155 -22.80 -5.52 1.86
C ILE A 155 -21.68 -5.96 2.81
N ALA A 156 -21.82 -7.10 3.49
CA ALA A 156 -20.82 -7.61 4.41
C ALA A 156 -19.51 -7.93 3.69
N TRP A 157 -19.59 -8.54 2.50
CA TRP A 157 -18.43 -8.87 1.69
C TRP A 157 -17.68 -7.62 1.23
N VAL A 158 -18.38 -6.66 0.63
CA VAL A 158 -17.79 -5.40 0.17
C VAL A 158 -17.19 -4.61 1.34
N HIS A 159 -17.90 -4.53 2.48
CA HIS A 159 -17.37 -3.91 3.70
C HIS A 159 -16.03 -4.52 4.13
N GLY A 160 -15.94 -5.85 4.17
CA GLY A 160 -14.74 -6.61 4.51
C GLY A 160 -13.61 -6.40 3.50
N CYS A 161 -13.91 -6.49 2.20
CA CYS A 161 -12.94 -6.26 1.12
C CYS A 161 -12.34 -4.85 1.14
N ILE A 162 -13.15 -3.81 1.38
CA ILE A 162 -12.66 -2.43 1.53
C ILE A 162 -11.69 -2.36 2.72
N GLY A 163 -12.02 -3.00 3.84
CA GLY A 163 -11.18 -3.03 5.04
C GLY A 163 -9.83 -3.69 4.80
N LEU A 164 -9.83 -4.86 4.15
CA LEU A 164 -8.61 -5.56 3.78
C LEU A 164 -7.79 -4.79 2.76
N TYR A 165 -8.41 -4.21 1.73
CA TYR A 165 -7.73 -3.39 0.72
C TYR A 165 -6.98 -2.21 1.36
N LEU A 166 -7.66 -1.45 2.22
CA LEU A 166 -7.06 -0.29 2.90
C LEU A 166 -5.90 -0.68 3.83
N TRP A 167 -5.85 -1.93 4.29
CA TRP A 167 -4.75 -2.47 5.08
C TRP A 167 -3.61 -3.03 4.22
N LEU A 168 -3.93 -3.85 3.22
CA LEU A 168 -2.97 -4.60 2.42
C LEU A 168 -2.29 -3.74 1.35
N ARG A 169 -2.93 -2.70 0.81
CA ARG A 169 -2.37 -1.87 -0.28
C ARG A 169 -1.02 -1.22 0.02
N MET A 170 -0.64 -1.14 1.30
CA MET A 170 0.64 -0.59 1.77
C MET A 170 1.72 -1.65 1.97
N ARG A 171 1.43 -2.94 1.73
CA ARG A 171 2.37 -4.05 1.89
C ARG A 171 3.07 -4.35 0.58
N ALA A 172 4.39 -4.57 0.62
CA ALA A 172 5.20 -4.83 -0.57
C ALA A 172 4.69 -6.01 -1.41
N PHE A 173 4.22 -7.09 -0.77
CA PHE A 173 3.70 -8.27 -1.48
C PHE A 173 2.34 -8.05 -2.16
N TYR A 174 1.61 -6.97 -1.83
CA TYR A 174 0.24 -6.78 -2.29
C TYR A 174 0.14 -6.72 -3.81
N LYS A 175 1.11 -6.12 -4.50
CA LYS A 175 1.10 -6.05 -5.97
C LYS A 175 1.11 -7.44 -6.63
N ARG A 176 1.82 -8.40 -6.03
CA ARG A 176 1.85 -9.80 -6.51
C ARG A 176 0.58 -10.56 -6.12
N ALA A 177 0.04 -10.30 -4.93
CA ALA A 177 -1.17 -10.97 -4.44
C ALA A 177 -2.48 -10.39 -5.01
N ALA A 178 -2.47 -9.15 -5.50
CA ALA A 178 -3.67 -8.41 -5.89
C ALA A 178 -4.53 -9.13 -6.95
N PRO A 179 -3.97 -9.76 -8.01
CA PRO A 179 -4.79 -10.50 -8.97
C PRO A 179 -5.54 -11.69 -8.34
N PHE A 180 -4.85 -12.45 -7.48
CA PHE A 180 -5.45 -13.59 -6.78
C PHE A 180 -6.50 -13.15 -5.75
N LEU A 181 -6.22 -12.09 -5.00
CA LEU A 181 -7.18 -11.51 -4.06
C LEU A 181 -8.40 -10.92 -4.76
N LEU A 182 -8.22 -10.32 -5.94
CA LEU A 182 -9.33 -9.84 -6.77
C LEU A 182 -10.16 -11.00 -7.30
N ALA A 183 -9.52 -12.05 -7.82
CA ALA A 183 -10.20 -13.27 -8.26
C ALA A 183 -11.04 -13.87 -7.11
N ALA A 184 -10.46 -14.02 -5.93
CA ALA A 184 -11.19 -14.49 -4.74
C ALA A 184 -12.33 -13.53 -4.34
N ALA A 185 -12.10 -12.21 -4.39
CA ALA A 185 -13.10 -11.19 -4.06
C ALA A 185 -14.32 -11.22 -4.99
N VAL A 186 -14.17 -11.72 -6.22
CA VAL A 186 -15.27 -11.85 -7.18
C VAL A 186 -15.88 -13.26 -7.15
N LEU A 187 -15.05 -14.30 -7.17
CA LEU A 187 -15.53 -15.69 -7.30
C LEU A 187 -16.27 -16.19 -6.07
N ILE A 188 -15.77 -15.92 -4.85
CA ILE A 188 -16.39 -16.43 -3.62
C ILE A 188 -17.84 -15.97 -3.45
N PRO A 189 -18.18 -14.66 -3.51
CA PRO A 189 -19.57 -14.22 -3.37
C PRO A 189 -20.43 -14.69 -4.56
N THR A 190 -19.89 -14.73 -5.77
CA THR A 190 -20.63 -15.17 -6.96
C THR A 190 -21.03 -16.64 -6.86
N LEU A 191 -20.09 -17.53 -6.54
CA LEU A 191 -20.36 -18.95 -6.35
C LEU A 191 -21.28 -19.18 -5.15
N SER A 192 -21.12 -18.41 -4.08
CA SER A 192 -21.99 -18.47 -2.90
C SER A 192 -23.44 -18.10 -3.23
N MET A 193 -23.67 -17.03 -3.99
CA MET A 193 -25.01 -16.59 -4.41
C MET A 193 -25.65 -17.57 -5.41
N LEU A 194 -24.87 -18.10 -6.36
CA LEU A 194 -25.33 -19.15 -7.27
C LEU A 194 -25.73 -20.41 -6.50
N GLY A 195 -24.93 -20.84 -5.52
CA GLY A 195 -25.24 -22.00 -4.69
C GLY A 195 -26.50 -21.80 -3.86
N PHE A 196 -26.68 -20.62 -3.27
CA PHE A 196 -27.92 -20.24 -2.60
C PHE A 196 -29.15 -20.27 -3.52
N TYR A 197 -29.00 -19.75 -4.75
CA TYR A 197 -30.06 -19.79 -5.77
C TYR A 197 -30.42 -21.22 -6.18
N GLN A 198 -29.42 -22.04 -6.51
CA GLN A 198 -29.61 -23.43 -6.95
C GLN A 198 -30.23 -24.27 -5.84
N SER A 199 -29.77 -24.13 -4.61
CA SER A 199 -30.37 -24.84 -3.47
C SER A 199 -31.81 -24.43 -3.20
N GLY A 200 -32.14 -23.15 -3.39
CA GLY A 200 -33.53 -22.67 -3.30
C GLY A 200 -34.45 -23.29 -4.35
N ARG A 201 -33.97 -23.36 -5.61
CA ARG A 201 -34.64 -24.07 -6.71
C ARG A 201 -34.88 -25.54 -6.36
N MET A 202 -33.86 -26.23 -5.86
CA MET A 202 -33.98 -27.64 -5.44
C MET A 202 -35.06 -27.84 -4.35
N VAL A 203 -35.21 -26.89 -3.42
CA VAL A 203 -36.26 -26.97 -2.39
C VAL A 203 -37.65 -26.77 -2.99
N ILE A 204 -37.82 -25.83 -3.93
CA ILE A 204 -39.09 -25.65 -4.65
C ILE A 204 -39.45 -26.92 -5.43
N ASP A 205 -38.46 -27.52 -6.09
CA ASP A 205 -38.67 -28.71 -6.92
C ASP A 205 -38.95 -29.98 -6.06
N ASN A 206 -38.57 -30.00 -4.77
CA ASN A 206 -38.78 -31.11 -3.82
C ASN A 206 -39.92 -30.86 -2.81
N ASP A 207 -40.79 -29.86 -3.05
CA ASP A 207 -41.80 -29.38 -2.11
C ASP A 207 -43.04 -30.31 -1.97
N SER A 208 -42.81 -31.60 -1.69
CA SER A 208 -43.86 -32.59 -1.48
C SER A 208 -44.43 -32.53 -0.05
N VAL A 209 -45.61 -33.13 0.16
CA VAL A 209 -46.26 -33.19 1.48
C VAL A 209 -45.39 -33.98 2.46
N GLU A 210 -44.79 -35.09 2.01
CA GLU A 210 -43.91 -35.95 2.80
C GLU A 210 -42.64 -35.20 3.19
N TRP A 211 -42.00 -34.51 2.22
CA TRP A 211 -40.80 -33.73 2.47
C TRP A 211 -41.06 -32.60 3.46
N ARG A 212 -42.21 -31.92 3.36
CA ARG A 212 -42.63 -30.90 4.34
C ARG A 212 -42.86 -31.51 5.72
N ALA A 213 -43.51 -32.67 5.81
CA ALA A 213 -43.75 -33.32 7.10
C ALA A 213 -42.43 -33.68 7.82
N GLU A 214 -41.42 -34.12 7.06
CA GLU A 214 -40.08 -34.42 7.59
C GLU A 214 -39.28 -33.15 7.92
N THR A 215 -39.40 -32.11 7.10
CA THR A 215 -38.56 -30.89 7.13
C THR A 215 -39.19 -29.75 7.94
N GLN A 216 -40.44 -29.88 8.38
CA GLN A 216 -41.16 -28.86 9.16
C GLN A 216 -41.70 -29.40 10.47
N SER A 217 -41.09 -30.47 10.98
CA SER A 217 -41.42 -31.00 12.30
C SER A 217 -41.19 -29.95 13.39
N GLU A 218 -41.94 -30.06 14.48
CA GLU A 218 -41.83 -29.17 15.64
C GLU A 218 -40.41 -29.15 16.21
N ARG A 219 -39.68 -30.28 16.17
CA ARG A 219 -38.26 -30.38 16.53
C ARG A 219 -37.38 -29.42 15.71
N GLN A 220 -37.70 -29.23 14.45
CA GLN A 220 -36.88 -28.41 13.55
C GLN A 220 -37.30 -26.95 13.58
N LEU A 221 -38.61 -26.64 13.62
CA LEU A 221 -39.09 -25.25 13.52
C LEU A 221 -39.44 -24.59 14.86
N GLY A 222 -39.73 -25.39 15.88
CA GLY A 222 -40.27 -24.95 17.17
C GLY A 222 -41.77 -24.75 17.16
N THR A 223 -42.32 -24.41 18.33
CA THR A 223 -43.72 -24.03 18.47
C THR A 223 -43.97 -22.59 17.97
N ARG A 224 -45.25 -22.24 17.79
CA ARG A 224 -45.63 -20.86 17.46
C ARG A 224 -45.23 -19.86 18.55
N ASP A 225 -45.31 -20.27 19.81
CA ASP A 225 -44.96 -19.41 20.95
C ASP A 225 -43.46 -19.13 21.02
N GLU A 226 -42.64 -20.15 20.74
CA GLU A 226 -41.19 -20.00 20.61
C GLU A 226 -40.81 -19.10 19.43
N ALA A 227 -41.48 -19.25 18.28
CA ALA A 227 -41.26 -18.39 17.12
C ALA A 227 -41.58 -16.93 17.43
N GLN A 228 -42.70 -16.65 18.09
CA GLN A 228 -43.06 -15.30 18.54
C GLN A 228 -42.08 -14.75 19.58
N ALA A 229 -41.55 -15.60 20.47
CA ALA A 229 -40.52 -15.18 21.42
C ALA A 229 -39.22 -14.75 20.71
N LEU A 230 -38.77 -15.51 19.70
CA LEU A 230 -37.60 -15.15 18.89
C LEU A 230 -37.83 -13.87 18.08
N GLU A 231 -39.04 -13.65 17.56
CA GLU A 231 -39.42 -12.41 16.87
C GLU A 231 -39.34 -11.20 17.80
N ARG A 232 -39.90 -11.28 19.02
CA ARG A 232 -39.79 -10.22 20.03
C ARG A 232 -38.33 -9.90 20.39
N ILE A 233 -37.48 -10.91 20.54
CA ILE A 233 -36.05 -10.70 20.80
C ILE A 233 -35.37 -9.98 19.62
N THR A 234 -35.75 -10.33 18.39
CA THR A 234 -35.27 -9.67 17.16
C THR A 234 -35.64 -8.19 17.17
N ASP A 235 -36.89 -7.87 17.48
CA ASP A 235 -37.36 -6.49 17.55
C ASP A 235 -36.64 -5.68 18.64
N TYR A 236 -36.50 -6.24 19.85
CA TYR A 236 -35.76 -5.57 20.93
C TYR A 236 -34.32 -5.28 20.55
N PHE A 237 -33.64 -6.22 19.87
CA PHE A 237 -32.28 -6.00 19.41
C PHE A 237 -32.22 -4.88 18.36
N LEU A 238 -33.14 -4.89 17.37
CA LEU A 238 -33.20 -3.87 16.35
C LEU A 238 -33.45 -2.49 16.94
N PHE A 239 -34.46 -2.34 17.81
CA PHE A 239 -34.74 -1.07 18.49
C PHE A 239 -33.56 -0.60 19.34
N GLY A 240 -32.93 -1.50 20.10
CA GLY A 240 -31.73 -1.20 20.87
C GLY A 240 -30.58 -0.73 19.99
N TYR A 241 -30.34 -1.39 18.86
CA TYR A 241 -29.28 -1.05 17.92
C TYR A 241 -29.51 0.31 17.24
N PHE A 242 -30.74 0.59 16.77
CA PHE A 242 -31.10 1.91 16.24
C PHE A 242 -31.01 3.00 17.31
N GLY A 243 -31.41 2.69 18.55
CA GLY A 243 -31.24 3.57 19.70
C GLY A 243 -29.77 3.94 19.94
N LEU A 244 -28.87 2.97 19.90
CA LEU A 244 -27.42 3.19 20.04
C LEU A 244 -26.85 4.08 18.92
N ILE A 245 -27.27 3.86 17.67
CA ILE A 245 -26.89 4.73 16.54
C ILE A 245 -27.42 6.15 16.76
N GLY A 246 -28.68 6.29 17.16
CA GLY A 246 -29.30 7.58 17.47
C GLY A 246 -28.56 8.34 18.57
N ILE A 247 -28.24 7.66 19.68
CA ILE A 247 -27.46 8.22 20.79
C ILE A 247 -26.08 8.68 20.29
N ALA A 248 -25.38 7.89 19.48
CA ALA A 248 -24.08 8.27 18.94
C ALA A 248 -24.16 9.53 18.05
N LEU A 249 -25.22 9.67 17.25
CA LEU A 249 -25.47 10.86 16.42
C LEU A 249 -25.80 12.10 17.27
N VAL A 250 -26.66 11.96 18.27
CA VAL A 250 -26.99 13.05 19.22
C VAL A 250 -25.75 13.49 19.99
N ALA A 251 -25.00 12.55 20.57
CA ALA A 251 -23.77 12.82 21.29
C ALA A 251 -22.73 13.53 20.41
N ARG A 252 -22.64 13.15 19.14
CA ARG A 252 -21.81 13.85 18.15
C ARG A 252 -22.28 15.28 17.90
N GLY A 253 -23.59 15.51 17.77
CA GLY A 253 -24.18 16.85 17.62
C GLY A 253 -23.87 17.74 18.82
N VAL A 254 -24.08 17.24 20.04
CA VAL A 254 -23.75 17.93 21.30
C VAL A 254 -22.26 18.26 21.36
N ARG A 255 -21.38 17.32 21.02
CA ARG A 255 -19.93 17.57 20.97
C ARG A 255 -19.59 18.68 19.98
N ALA A 256 -20.17 18.67 18.78
CA ALA A 256 -19.92 19.69 17.77
C ALA A 256 -20.35 21.10 18.23
N ILE A 257 -21.46 21.20 18.96
CA ILE A 257 -21.92 22.46 19.56
C ILE A 257 -20.96 22.90 20.67
N ASN A 258 -20.55 22.00 21.56
CA ASN A 258 -19.60 22.30 22.64
C ASN A 258 -18.22 22.72 22.10
N GLU A 259 -17.74 22.10 21.02
CA GLU A 259 -16.49 22.47 20.36
C GLU A 259 -16.53 23.92 19.83
N ARG A 260 -17.67 24.38 19.31
CA ARG A 260 -17.84 25.79 18.89
C ARG A 260 -17.82 26.76 20.08
N ARG A 261 -18.29 26.32 21.26
CA ARG A 261 -18.30 27.12 22.49
C ARG A 261 -16.94 27.19 23.19
N ARG A 262 -16.02 26.25 22.94
CA ARG A 262 -14.68 26.15 23.57
C ARG A 262 -13.62 27.13 23.06
N GLY A 263 -14.01 28.08 22.21
CA GLY A 263 -13.11 29.08 21.65
C GLY A 263 -12.54 28.68 20.29
N MET A 264 -12.27 29.71 19.49
CA MET A 264 -11.76 29.60 18.12
C MET A 264 -10.29 30.05 18.10
N ILE A 265 -9.50 29.44 17.21
CA ILE A 265 -8.13 29.83 16.94
C ILE A 265 -7.97 30.15 15.44
N SER A 266 -7.02 31.01 15.13
CA SER A 266 -6.64 31.39 13.77
C SER A 266 -5.40 30.62 13.35
N LEU A 267 -5.47 29.97 12.18
CA LEU A 267 -4.32 29.33 11.55
C LEU A 267 -3.91 30.12 10.31
N SER A 268 -2.72 30.69 10.33
CA SER A 268 -2.16 31.52 9.27
C SER A 268 -1.14 30.73 8.46
N TYR A 269 -1.41 30.59 7.17
CA TYR A 269 -0.56 29.86 6.23
C TYR A 269 0.45 30.81 5.59
N GLY A 270 1.62 30.29 5.24
CA GLY A 270 2.69 31.06 4.59
C GLY A 270 2.35 31.76 3.28
N ASN A 271 1.20 31.46 2.66
CA ASN A 271 0.66 32.14 1.48
C ASN A 271 -0.29 33.31 1.81
N GLY A 272 -0.36 33.73 3.07
CA GLY A 272 -1.23 34.81 3.55
C GLY A 272 -2.67 34.40 3.83
N ARG A 273 -3.08 33.16 3.52
CA ARG A 273 -4.41 32.66 3.84
C ARG A 273 -4.53 32.43 5.35
N THR A 274 -5.63 32.86 5.95
CA THR A 274 -5.93 32.60 7.38
C THR A 274 -7.27 31.88 7.51
N VAL A 275 -7.34 30.84 8.33
CA VAL A 275 -8.59 30.11 8.60
C VAL A 275 -8.87 30.07 10.09
N ARG A 276 -10.13 30.32 10.46
CA ARG A 276 -10.56 30.31 11.86
C ARG A 276 -11.25 28.99 12.18
N VAL A 277 -10.75 28.26 13.17
CA VAL A 277 -11.20 26.91 13.48
C VAL A 277 -11.38 26.70 14.99
N PRO A 278 -12.30 25.82 15.43
CA PRO A 278 -12.46 25.54 16.86
C PRO A 278 -11.20 24.86 17.43
N LYS A 279 -10.92 25.13 18.71
CA LYS A 279 -9.81 24.50 19.44
C LYS A 279 -9.92 22.96 19.41
N GLY A 280 -8.76 22.30 19.35
CA GLY A 280 -8.64 20.83 19.42
C GLY A 280 -8.61 20.10 18.07
N LEU A 281 -8.65 20.84 16.96
CA LEU A 281 -8.33 20.27 15.64
C LEU A 281 -6.83 20.19 15.42
N SER A 282 -6.40 19.12 14.75
CA SER A 282 -5.04 19.12 14.20
C SER A 282 -4.93 20.13 13.06
N VAL A 283 -3.73 20.62 12.80
CA VAL A 283 -3.50 21.55 11.69
C VAL A 283 -3.94 20.95 10.35
N LEU A 284 -3.66 19.67 10.10
CA LEU A 284 -4.08 18.98 8.89
C LEU A 284 -5.61 18.91 8.77
N GLU A 285 -6.31 18.57 9.86
CA GLU A 285 -7.78 18.59 9.86
C GLU A 285 -8.28 19.99 9.53
N ALA A 286 -7.75 21.02 10.18
CA ALA A 286 -8.13 22.40 9.94
C ALA A 286 -7.88 22.83 8.47
N SER A 287 -6.77 22.41 7.86
CA SER A 287 -6.48 22.64 6.44
C SER A 287 -7.52 21.96 5.54
N LEU A 288 -7.73 20.65 5.72
CA LEU A 288 -8.66 19.87 4.89
C LEU A 288 -10.11 20.37 5.03
N ARG A 289 -10.50 20.82 6.22
CA ARG A 289 -11.83 21.39 6.52
C ARG A 289 -12.13 22.66 5.75
N ASN A 290 -11.12 23.49 5.55
CA ASN A 290 -11.25 24.78 4.90
C ASN A 290 -10.80 24.72 3.43
N ASN A 291 -10.70 23.53 2.85
CA ASN A 291 -10.20 23.33 1.48
C ASN A 291 -8.85 24.04 1.26
N VAL A 292 -7.94 23.94 2.24
CA VAL A 292 -6.55 24.30 2.08
C VAL A 292 -5.81 23.02 1.72
N PRO A 293 -5.24 22.91 0.50
CA PRO A 293 -4.45 21.76 0.10
C PRO A 293 -3.31 21.52 1.10
N HIS A 294 -3.09 20.26 1.50
CA HIS A 294 -2.06 19.90 2.47
C HIS A 294 -1.54 18.48 2.19
N ALA A 295 -0.24 18.35 1.92
CA ALA A 295 0.39 17.06 1.63
C ALA A 295 0.20 16.06 2.79
N SER A 296 -0.30 14.86 2.53
CA SER A 296 -0.52 13.84 3.57
C SER A 296 -0.64 12.43 3.00
N VAL A 297 0.49 11.84 2.56
CA VAL A 297 0.53 10.50 1.95
C VAL A 297 -0.10 9.41 2.82
N CYS A 298 0.13 9.47 4.14
CA CYS A 298 -0.47 8.51 5.07
C CYS A 298 -1.90 8.84 5.50
N GLY A 299 -2.51 9.92 4.98
CA GLY A 299 -3.83 10.39 5.36
C GLY A 299 -3.92 10.90 6.80
N GLY A 300 -2.84 11.51 7.33
CA GLY A 300 -2.82 12.11 8.66
C GLY A 300 -2.58 11.16 9.84
N ARG A 301 -1.92 10.02 9.59
CA ARG A 301 -1.75 8.94 10.57
C ARG A 301 -0.36 8.89 11.22
N ALA A 302 0.47 9.93 11.04
CA ALA A 302 1.88 9.96 11.46
C ALA A 302 2.67 8.70 11.05
N ARG A 303 2.51 8.27 9.80
CA ARG A 303 3.30 7.17 9.18
C ARG A 303 4.19 7.63 8.03
N CYS A 304 4.17 8.93 7.75
CA CYS A 304 5.02 9.58 6.77
C CYS A 304 5.34 10.98 7.29
N SER A 305 6.33 11.62 6.68
CA SER A 305 6.79 12.97 7.03
C SER A 305 6.25 14.04 6.08
N THR A 306 5.29 13.74 5.21
CA THR A 306 4.84 14.67 4.15
C THR A 306 3.95 15.81 4.65
N CYS A 307 3.21 15.66 5.74
CA CYS A 307 2.40 16.75 6.32
C CYS A 307 3.20 17.67 7.24
N ARG A 308 4.52 17.79 7.04
CA ARG A 308 5.39 18.61 7.87
C ARG A 308 5.08 20.08 7.67
N ILE A 309 5.03 20.80 8.78
CA ILE A 309 4.91 22.25 8.84
C ILE A 309 6.09 22.80 9.62
N ARG A 310 6.52 24.02 9.27
CA ARG A 310 7.44 24.82 10.06
C ARG A 310 6.68 25.98 10.67
N ILE A 311 6.63 26.05 11.99
CA ILE A 311 5.96 27.10 12.74
C ILE A 311 6.78 28.39 12.67
N ILE A 312 6.08 29.51 12.59
CA ILE A 312 6.64 30.86 12.58
C ILE A 312 6.31 31.51 13.93
N GLY A 313 7.33 31.89 14.68
CA GLY A 313 7.17 32.53 16.00
C GLY A 313 7.47 31.59 17.16
N ASP A 314 6.89 31.90 18.33
CA ASP A 314 7.16 31.18 19.57
C ASP A 314 6.58 29.76 19.56
N CYS A 315 7.42 28.78 19.88
CA CYS A 315 7.07 27.36 19.96
C CYS A 315 6.86 26.88 21.41
N SER A 316 7.13 27.72 22.42
CA SER A 316 7.08 27.35 23.84
C SER A 316 5.69 26.92 24.31
N ALA A 317 4.64 27.50 23.73
CA ALA A 317 3.26 27.21 24.06
C ALA A 317 2.68 25.98 23.32
N LEU A 318 3.49 25.29 22.51
CA LEU A 318 3.04 24.13 21.76
C LEU A 318 3.04 22.86 22.62
N PRO A 319 2.08 21.96 22.44
CA PRO A 319 2.09 20.68 23.13
C PRO A 319 3.28 19.83 22.68
N GLU A 320 3.83 19.05 23.60
CA GLU A 320 4.89 18.08 23.31
C GLU A 320 4.51 17.15 22.14
N PRO A 321 5.47 16.75 21.29
CA PRO A 321 5.22 15.78 20.23
C PRO A 321 4.68 14.47 20.79
N SER A 322 3.58 13.98 20.20
CA SER A 322 3.11 12.63 20.51
C SER A 322 4.20 11.60 20.18
N GLN A 323 4.20 10.42 20.83
CA GLN A 323 5.20 9.37 20.55
C GLN A 323 5.35 9.05 19.05
N ARG A 324 4.23 9.03 18.31
CA ARG A 324 4.25 8.79 16.85
C ARG A 324 4.87 9.94 16.06
N GLU A 325 4.62 11.17 16.50
CA GLU A 325 5.23 12.35 15.91
C GLU A 325 6.74 12.34 16.16
N ALA A 326 7.16 12.15 17.41
CA ALA A 326 8.57 12.05 17.78
C ALA A 326 9.30 10.94 17.01
N PHE A 327 8.69 9.76 16.87
CA PHE A 327 9.26 8.66 16.09
C PHE A 327 9.50 9.02 14.62
N VAL A 328 8.55 9.71 13.97
CA VAL A 328 8.70 10.13 12.58
C VAL A 328 9.70 11.27 12.44
N LEU A 329 9.69 12.25 13.33
CA LEU A 329 10.64 13.37 13.32
C LEU A 329 12.08 12.90 13.58
N GLY A 330 12.26 11.94 14.50
CA GLY A 330 13.56 11.31 14.76
C GLY A 330 14.12 10.60 13.51
N ARG A 331 13.28 9.89 12.75
CA ARG A 331 13.68 9.28 11.46
C ARG A 331 14.00 10.29 10.37
N VAL A 332 13.42 11.47 10.43
CA VAL A 332 13.71 12.58 9.51
C VAL A 332 15.02 13.28 9.89
N GLY A 333 15.56 13.01 11.09
CA GLY A 333 16.81 13.61 11.58
C GLY A 333 16.63 15.04 12.05
N THR A 334 15.42 15.44 12.45
CA THR A 334 15.15 16.79 12.96
C THR A 334 14.78 16.77 14.45
N SER A 335 15.50 17.60 15.22
CA SER A 335 15.21 17.92 16.63
C SER A 335 14.69 19.35 16.79
N ASP A 336 14.44 20.05 15.68
CA ASP A 336 13.98 21.44 15.67
C ASP A 336 12.51 21.51 16.15
N PRO A 337 12.21 22.16 17.28
CA PRO A 337 10.86 22.23 17.84
C PRO A 337 9.87 22.98 16.93
N SER A 338 10.37 23.81 15.99
CA SER A 338 9.54 24.50 15.01
C SER A 338 8.99 23.57 13.92
N ILE A 339 9.56 22.36 13.75
CA ILE A 339 9.11 21.40 12.74
C ILE A 339 8.17 20.39 13.39
N ARG A 340 6.92 20.40 12.93
CA ARG A 340 5.86 19.53 13.48
C ARG A 340 5.11 18.80 12.36
N LEU A 341 4.46 17.69 12.71
CA LEU A 341 3.52 17.04 11.80
C LEU A 341 2.15 17.69 11.95
N ALA A 342 1.65 18.33 10.89
CA ALA A 342 0.35 18.96 10.89
C ALA A 342 -0.80 18.01 11.28
N CYS A 343 -0.65 16.72 11.02
CA CYS A 343 -1.63 15.70 11.41
C CYS A 343 -1.68 15.37 12.90
N GLN A 344 -0.63 15.72 13.66
CA GLN A 344 -0.53 15.43 15.09
C GLN A 344 -0.68 16.71 15.93
N LEU A 345 -0.09 17.82 15.47
CA LEU A 345 -0.12 19.09 16.19
C LEU A 345 -1.54 19.63 16.30
N ARG A 346 -2.02 19.81 17.54
CA ARG A 346 -3.28 20.47 17.91
C ARG A 346 -2.96 21.76 18.66
N PRO A 347 -2.90 22.91 17.99
CA PRO A 347 -2.47 24.14 18.63
C PRO A 347 -3.50 24.63 19.66
N PRO A 348 -3.07 25.11 20.85
CA PRO A 348 -3.97 25.64 21.89
C PRO A 348 -4.37 27.10 21.67
N ALA A 349 -3.61 27.81 20.82
CA ALA A 349 -3.75 29.21 20.46
C ALA A 349 -3.53 29.42 18.95
N ASP A 350 -3.58 30.66 18.50
CA ASP A 350 -3.35 31.03 17.10
C ASP A 350 -1.94 30.60 16.65
N LEU A 351 -1.83 30.14 15.41
CA LEU A 351 -0.61 29.52 14.90
C LEU A 351 -0.32 29.98 13.47
N SER A 352 0.90 30.45 13.25
CA SER A 352 1.42 30.77 11.92
C SER A 352 2.44 29.72 11.49
N PHE A 353 2.38 29.25 10.24
CA PHE A 353 3.30 28.21 9.75
C PHE A 353 3.45 28.18 8.22
N PHE A 354 4.57 27.62 7.75
CA PHE A 354 4.78 27.20 6.36
C PHE A 354 4.55 25.70 6.20
N GLN A 355 3.96 25.29 5.08
CA GLN A 355 3.91 23.89 4.68
C GLN A 355 5.24 23.54 4.02
N LEU A 356 5.97 22.55 4.55
CA LEU A 356 7.27 22.17 4.02
C LEU A 356 7.16 21.37 2.71
N PHE A 357 6.00 20.78 2.46
CA PHE A 357 5.70 20.05 1.23
C PHE A 357 4.42 20.60 0.63
N LEU A 358 4.49 20.94 -0.66
CA LEU A 358 3.30 21.26 -1.40
C LEU A 358 2.50 19.96 -1.68
N PRO A 359 1.16 20.00 -1.55
CA PRO A 359 0.33 18.90 -1.99
C PRO A 359 0.48 18.72 -3.50
N HIS A 360 0.68 17.48 -3.94
CA HIS A 360 0.46 17.12 -5.33
C HIS A 360 -1.04 17.23 -5.60
N THR A 361 -1.48 18.42 -5.99
CA THR A 361 -2.82 18.63 -6.52
C THR A 361 -2.74 18.23 -7.99
N SER A 362 -3.17 17.01 -8.31
CA SER A 362 -3.72 16.71 -9.63
C SER A 362 -5.02 17.49 -9.77
N ALA A 363 -4.87 18.77 -10.09
CA ALA A 363 -5.93 19.68 -10.44
C ALA A 363 -5.37 20.59 -11.53
N ASP A 364 -5.25 20.04 -12.73
CA ASP A 364 -5.89 20.57 -13.93
C ASP A 364 -5.91 19.47 -15.00
N GLY A 365 -7.04 19.39 -15.71
CA GLY A 365 -7.40 18.27 -16.57
C GLY A 365 -6.68 18.30 -17.91
N HIS A 366 -5.41 17.91 -17.93
CA HIS A 366 -4.76 17.41 -19.13
C HIS A 366 -4.26 15.99 -18.90
N GLU A 367 -4.63 15.10 -19.82
CA GLU A 367 -4.22 13.70 -19.90
C GLU A 367 -2.70 13.61 -19.74
N SER A 368 -2.27 13.34 -18.52
CA SER A 368 -0.88 13.04 -18.21
C SER A 368 -0.89 11.80 -17.33
N HIS A 369 -0.09 10.83 -17.74
CA HIS A 369 0.02 9.52 -17.13
C HIS A 369 0.02 9.61 -15.59
N PRO A 370 -0.70 8.71 -14.89
CA PRO A 370 -0.75 8.70 -13.43
C PRO A 370 0.68 8.70 -12.88
N THR A 371 1.03 9.77 -12.17
CA THR A 371 2.36 10.00 -11.60
C THR A 371 2.77 8.80 -10.76
N ARG A 372 3.89 8.14 -11.11
CA ARG A 372 4.40 6.98 -10.40
C ARG A 372 4.95 7.43 -9.05
N ILE A 373 4.17 7.20 -8.00
CA ILE A 373 4.59 7.44 -6.60
C ILE A 373 5.88 6.68 -6.33
N GLY A 374 6.85 7.36 -5.70
CA GLY A 374 8.17 6.83 -5.36
C GLY A 374 8.14 5.40 -4.79
N GLN A 375 8.80 4.46 -5.46
CA GLN A 375 8.96 3.07 -5.02
C GLN A 375 10.43 2.81 -4.69
N GLU A 376 10.69 2.31 -3.49
CA GLU A 376 12.01 1.80 -3.12
C GLU A 376 12.29 0.50 -3.88
N ARG A 377 13.45 0.44 -4.52
CA ARG A 377 13.85 -0.67 -5.38
C ARG A 377 15.36 -0.70 -5.55
N TYR A 378 15.93 -1.90 -5.54
CA TYR A 378 17.30 -2.11 -5.98
C TYR A 378 17.44 -1.87 -7.48
N LEU A 379 18.33 -0.97 -7.87
CA LEU A 379 18.72 -0.75 -9.26
C LEU A 379 20.24 -0.74 -9.41
N VAL A 380 20.69 -0.95 -10.63
CA VAL A 380 22.07 -0.68 -11.04
C VAL A 380 22.08 0.59 -11.87
N SER A 381 22.85 1.57 -11.43
CA SER A 381 23.05 2.85 -12.11
C SER A 381 24.37 2.82 -12.87
N LEU A 382 24.32 3.17 -14.14
CA LEU A 382 25.49 3.36 -15.00
C LEU A 382 25.56 4.83 -15.37
N PHE A 383 26.66 5.49 -15.04
CA PHE A 383 26.96 6.84 -15.49
C PHE A 383 28.09 6.77 -16.51
N VAL A 384 27.92 7.43 -17.65
CA VAL A 384 28.93 7.50 -18.71
C VAL A 384 29.11 8.95 -19.11
N ASP A 385 30.37 9.34 -19.36
CA ASP A 385 30.74 10.71 -19.70
C ASP A 385 31.86 10.71 -20.74
N MET A 386 31.85 11.70 -21.64
CA MET A 386 32.88 11.85 -22.67
C MET A 386 34.11 12.52 -22.07
N ARG A 387 35.31 12.00 -22.37
CA ARG A 387 36.56 12.59 -21.90
C ARG A 387 36.98 13.74 -22.78
N GLY A 388 37.22 14.89 -22.16
CA GLY A 388 37.80 16.05 -22.83
C GLY A 388 36.83 16.77 -23.77
N SER A 389 35.52 16.61 -23.57
CA SER A 389 34.48 17.32 -24.31
C SER A 389 34.64 18.84 -24.30
N THR A 390 35.12 19.41 -23.19
CA THR A 390 35.45 20.85 -23.12
C THR A 390 36.53 21.24 -24.13
N LYS A 391 37.60 20.45 -24.24
CA LYS A 391 38.67 20.69 -25.23
C LYS A 391 38.18 20.50 -26.66
N LEU A 392 37.22 19.60 -26.87
CA LEU A 392 36.56 19.41 -28.16
C LEU A 392 35.74 20.64 -28.54
N ALA A 393 35.01 21.23 -27.57
CA ALA A 393 34.18 22.42 -27.75
C ALA A 393 35.00 23.69 -28.02
N GLU A 394 36.18 23.84 -27.41
CA GLU A 394 37.08 24.99 -27.60
C GLU A 394 37.67 25.06 -29.02
N LYS A 395 37.85 23.90 -29.68
CA LYS A 395 38.56 23.79 -30.97
C LYS A 395 37.64 23.67 -32.18
N ARG A 396 36.32 23.69 -31.98
CA ARG A 396 35.32 23.48 -33.04
C ARG A 396 34.21 24.52 -33.01
N LEU A 397 33.50 24.61 -34.13
CA LEU A 397 32.25 25.36 -34.17
C LEU A 397 31.21 24.68 -33.25
N PRO A 398 30.31 25.45 -32.62
CA PRO A 398 29.31 24.90 -31.69
C PRO A 398 28.43 23.80 -32.30
N PHE A 399 28.02 23.94 -33.57
CA PHE A 399 27.19 22.94 -34.25
C PHE A 399 27.92 21.60 -34.46
N ASP A 400 29.20 21.63 -34.79
CA ASP A 400 30.00 20.41 -34.96
C ASP A 400 30.19 19.68 -33.63
N THR A 401 30.37 20.44 -32.55
CA THR A 401 30.46 19.90 -31.19
C THR A 401 29.15 19.22 -30.79
N VAL A 402 28.01 19.87 -31.02
CA VAL A 402 26.68 19.29 -30.75
C VAL A 402 26.43 18.03 -31.59
N PHE A 403 26.85 18.01 -32.86
CA PHE A 403 26.74 16.84 -33.71
C PHE A 403 27.51 15.64 -33.14
N ILE A 404 28.76 15.84 -32.73
CA ILE A 404 29.60 14.77 -32.16
C ILE A 404 29.03 14.27 -30.82
N VAL A 405 28.60 15.18 -29.94
CA VAL A 405 27.99 14.81 -28.66
C VAL A 405 26.70 14.01 -28.87
N ASN A 406 25.84 14.42 -29.80
CA ASN A 406 24.62 13.68 -30.12
C ASN A 406 24.91 12.28 -30.70
N ARG A 407 25.95 12.14 -31.53
CA ARG A 407 26.38 10.83 -32.05
C ARG A 407 26.90 9.92 -30.94
N PHE A 408 27.70 10.46 -30.03
CA PHE A 408 28.16 9.75 -28.84
C PHE A 408 27.00 9.29 -27.96
N LEU A 409 26.11 10.21 -27.57
CA LEU A 409 24.92 9.88 -26.76
C LEU A 409 24.00 8.88 -27.46
N GLY A 410 23.91 8.92 -28.80
CA GLY A 410 23.19 7.94 -29.61
C GLY A 410 23.80 6.54 -29.52
N ALA A 411 25.11 6.42 -29.74
CA ALA A 411 25.86 5.16 -29.63
C ALA A 411 25.73 4.53 -28.24
N VAL A 412 25.82 5.37 -27.20
CA VAL A 412 25.64 4.96 -25.80
C VAL A 412 24.20 4.51 -25.52
N SER A 413 23.21 5.29 -25.96
CA SER A 413 21.78 4.97 -25.73
C SER A 413 21.39 3.65 -26.38
N GLN A 414 21.90 3.38 -27.59
CA GLN A 414 21.67 2.13 -28.31
C GLN A 414 22.19 0.92 -27.53
N ALA A 415 23.40 1.01 -26.97
CA ALA A 415 23.99 -0.05 -26.16
C ALA A 415 23.21 -0.31 -24.86
N VAL A 416 22.75 0.75 -24.19
CA VAL A 416 21.94 0.63 -22.97
C VAL A 416 20.60 -0.05 -23.26
N LEU A 417 19.90 0.39 -24.31
CA LEU A 417 18.61 -0.21 -24.70
C LEU A 417 18.77 -1.68 -25.11
N ALA A 418 19.80 -2.00 -25.91
CA ALA A 418 20.07 -3.37 -26.35
C ALA A 418 20.41 -4.32 -25.20
N SER A 419 20.93 -3.78 -24.08
CA SER A 419 21.22 -4.56 -22.86
C SER A 419 20.04 -4.70 -21.91
N GLY A 420 18.86 -4.16 -22.23
CA GLY A 420 17.71 -4.15 -21.32
C GLY A 420 17.73 -3.05 -20.26
N GLY A 421 18.59 -2.04 -20.42
CA GLY A 421 18.61 -0.82 -19.61
C GLY A 421 17.70 0.28 -20.13
N MET A 422 17.51 1.31 -19.33
CA MET A 422 16.74 2.51 -19.70
C MET A 422 17.65 3.75 -19.64
N PRO A 423 17.90 4.44 -20.76
CA PRO A 423 18.45 5.80 -20.75
C PRO A 423 17.52 6.70 -19.94
N ASN A 424 18.07 7.43 -18.96
CA ASN A 424 17.26 8.11 -17.96
C ASN A 424 17.45 9.62 -17.97
N GLN A 425 18.70 10.09 -17.86
CA GLN A 425 18.99 11.52 -17.85
C GLN A 425 20.27 11.82 -18.63
N PHE A 426 20.22 12.84 -19.48
CA PHE A 426 21.38 13.41 -20.15
C PHE A 426 21.90 14.61 -19.34
N VAL A 427 23.20 14.63 -19.05
CA VAL A 427 23.84 15.69 -18.26
C VAL A 427 25.07 16.17 -19.03
N GLY A 428 24.90 17.24 -19.82
CA GLY A 428 25.93 17.71 -20.73
C GLY A 428 26.21 16.66 -21.81
N ASP A 429 27.44 16.18 -21.86
CA ASP A 429 27.97 15.13 -22.73
C ASP A 429 27.90 13.73 -22.09
N GLY A 430 27.36 13.61 -20.88
CA GLY A 430 27.18 12.36 -20.17
C GLY A 430 25.73 11.87 -20.10
N MET A 431 25.57 10.61 -19.70
CA MET A 431 24.28 9.95 -19.57
C MET A 431 24.22 9.08 -18.31
N LEU A 432 23.10 9.17 -17.59
CA LEU A 432 22.69 8.21 -16.57
C LEU A 432 21.74 7.18 -17.20
N ALA A 433 22.05 5.90 -17.00
CA ALA A 433 21.21 4.76 -17.33
C ALA A 433 20.82 3.98 -16.07
N LEU A 434 19.63 3.37 -16.11
CA LEU A 434 19.08 2.55 -15.03
C LEU A 434 18.81 1.12 -15.52
N PHE A 435 19.22 0.14 -14.72
CA PHE A 435 18.97 -1.28 -14.95
C PHE A 435 18.25 -1.89 -13.73
N GLY A 436 17.40 -2.89 -13.95
CA GLY A 436 16.65 -3.54 -12.86
C GLY A 436 15.20 -3.07 -12.65
N LEU A 437 14.65 -2.24 -13.56
CA LEU A 437 13.28 -1.71 -13.47
C LEU A 437 12.20 -2.80 -13.58
N SER A 438 12.49 -3.91 -14.25
CA SER A 438 11.59 -5.06 -14.42
C SER A 438 12.28 -6.41 -14.17
N THR A 439 13.59 -6.42 -13.90
CA THR A 439 14.42 -7.62 -13.78
C THR A 439 14.91 -7.85 -12.34
N SER A 440 15.57 -8.98 -12.10
CA SER A 440 16.17 -9.34 -10.81
C SER A 440 17.47 -8.58 -10.55
N ARG A 441 17.95 -8.60 -9.30
CA ARG A 441 19.22 -7.96 -8.87
C ARG A 441 20.42 -8.44 -9.71
N GLN A 442 20.51 -9.76 -9.85
CA GLN A 442 21.57 -10.45 -10.59
C GLN A 442 21.55 -10.10 -12.07
N GLU A 443 20.36 -10.17 -12.69
CA GLU A 443 20.19 -9.84 -14.10
C GLU A 443 20.51 -8.38 -14.37
N ALA A 444 20.07 -7.44 -13.52
CA ALA A 444 20.39 -6.03 -13.66
C ALA A 444 21.91 -5.75 -13.61
N CYS A 445 22.66 -6.47 -12.78
CA CYS A 445 24.12 -6.35 -12.71
C CYS A 445 24.78 -6.87 -13.99
N ARG A 446 24.36 -8.02 -14.51
CA ARG A 446 24.87 -8.57 -15.78
C ARG A 446 24.55 -7.64 -16.96
N GLN A 447 23.32 -7.12 -17.02
CA GLN A 447 22.88 -6.18 -18.06
C GLN A 447 23.70 -4.89 -18.06
N ALA A 448 24.02 -4.32 -16.89
CA ALA A 448 24.84 -3.12 -16.80
C ALA A 448 26.29 -3.35 -17.27
N LEU A 449 26.88 -4.51 -16.96
CA LEU A 449 28.22 -4.89 -17.42
C LEU A 449 28.25 -5.14 -18.95
N LEU A 450 27.22 -5.81 -19.47
CA LEU A 450 27.04 -6.01 -20.91
C LEU A 450 26.90 -4.66 -21.64
N ALA A 451 26.13 -3.73 -21.07
CA ALA A 451 25.98 -2.39 -21.62
C ALA A 451 27.32 -1.65 -21.71
N ALA A 452 28.16 -1.74 -20.67
CA ALA A 452 29.47 -1.10 -20.70
C ALA A 452 30.37 -1.64 -21.83
N ALA A 453 30.34 -2.96 -22.07
CA ALA A 453 31.07 -3.58 -23.17
C ALA A 453 30.56 -3.14 -24.54
N MET A 454 29.23 -3.09 -24.74
CA MET A 454 28.63 -2.65 -26.00
C MET A 454 28.80 -1.15 -26.23
N ILE A 455 28.83 -0.33 -25.17
CA ILE A 455 29.16 1.09 -25.27
C ILE A 455 30.55 1.26 -25.89
N ALA A 456 31.55 0.51 -25.40
CA ALA A 456 32.90 0.56 -25.94
C ALA A 456 32.97 0.13 -27.41
N ALA A 457 32.31 -0.98 -27.77
CA ALA A 457 32.24 -1.44 -29.15
C ALA A 457 31.58 -0.39 -30.08
N ASN A 458 30.46 0.20 -29.67
CA ASN A 458 29.76 1.21 -30.47
C ASN A 458 30.59 2.50 -30.61
N ILE A 459 31.35 2.89 -29.58
CA ILE A 459 32.22 4.07 -29.65
C ILE A 459 33.44 3.80 -30.54
N ASP A 460 33.99 2.58 -30.55
CA ASP A 460 35.05 2.20 -31.49
C ASP A 460 34.59 2.29 -32.94
N GLU A 461 33.36 1.84 -33.24
CA GLU A 461 32.76 2.00 -34.57
C GLU A 461 32.55 3.48 -34.91
N LEU A 462 32.09 4.28 -33.96
CA LEU A 462 31.94 5.72 -34.15
C LEU A 462 33.29 6.42 -34.40
N ASN A 463 34.35 6.00 -33.70
CA ASN A 463 35.71 6.52 -33.90
C ASN A 463 36.26 6.17 -35.28
N LYS A 464 36.02 4.95 -35.78
CA LYS A 464 36.36 4.57 -37.17
C LYS A 464 35.60 5.40 -38.19
N PHE A 465 34.31 5.61 -37.96
CA PHE A 465 33.47 6.42 -38.84
C PHE A 465 33.94 7.88 -38.90
N LEU A 466 34.39 8.43 -37.76
CA LEU A 466 34.85 9.81 -37.64
C LEU A 466 36.38 9.98 -37.76
N GLU A 467 37.12 8.96 -38.20
CA GLU A 467 38.58 8.94 -38.18
C GLU A 467 39.20 10.12 -38.97
N HIS A 468 38.56 10.49 -40.09
CA HIS A 468 39.01 11.61 -40.93
C HIS A 468 38.50 12.97 -40.42
N ASP A 469 37.46 12.96 -39.58
CA ASP A 469 36.81 14.15 -39.06
C ASP A 469 37.36 14.56 -37.69
N LEU A 470 37.92 13.63 -36.91
CA LEU A 470 38.45 13.83 -35.56
C LEU A 470 39.97 13.58 -35.50
N ARG A 471 40.73 14.53 -34.94
CA ARG A 471 42.19 14.37 -34.73
C ARG A 471 42.54 13.41 -33.60
N GLU A 472 41.65 13.27 -32.63
CA GLU A 472 41.80 12.39 -31.47
C GLU A 472 40.53 11.55 -31.34
N PRO A 473 40.64 10.26 -31.01
CA PRO A 473 39.47 9.41 -30.82
C PRO A 473 38.65 9.88 -29.62
N ILE A 474 37.33 9.73 -29.72
CA ILE A 474 36.40 9.91 -28.61
C ILE A 474 36.75 8.89 -27.54
N ARG A 475 37.07 9.40 -26.34
CA ARG A 475 37.29 8.60 -25.13
C ARG A 475 36.15 8.86 -24.15
N PHE A 476 35.94 7.92 -23.24
CA PHE A 476 34.85 7.99 -22.27
C PHE A 476 35.28 7.38 -20.93
N GLY A 477 34.44 7.54 -19.91
CA GLY A 477 34.55 6.81 -18.65
C GLY A 477 33.18 6.34 -18.20
N ILE A 478 33.10 5.16 -17.61
CA ILE A 478 31.87 4.54 -17.11
C ILE A 478 32.01 4.24 -15.62
N GLY A 479 31.02 4.63 -14.84
CA GLY A 479 30.88 4.27 -13.43
C GLY A 479 29.62 3.43 -13.22
N ILE A 480 29.75 2.28 -12.58
CA ILE A 480 28.62 1.36 -12.34
C ILE A 480 28.50 1.06 -10.86
N ASN A 481 27.33 1.32 -10.29
CA ASN A 481 27.04 0.98 -8.90
C ASN A 481 25.62 0.46 -8.73
N GLY A 482 25.45 -0.51 -7.82
CA GLY A 482 24.17 -1.08 -7.45
C GLY A 482 23.74 -0.61 -6.06
N GLY A 483 22.43 -0.51 -5.83
CA GLY A 483 21.91 -0.24 -4.49
C GLY A 483 20.40 0.03 -4.46
N GLU A 484 19.86 0.08 -3.25
CA GLU A 484 18.46 0.48 -3.02
C GLU A 484 18.29 1.98 -3.31
N VAL A 485 17.36 2.30 -4.20
CA VAL A 485 17.03 3.67 -4.62
C VAL A 485 15.53 3.86 -4.66
N ILE A 486 15.08 5.10 -4.64
CA ILE A 486 13.67 5.45 -4.83
C ILE A 486 13.48 5.85 -6.29
N VAL A 487 12.64 5.12 -7.04
CA VAL A 487 12.24 5.49 -8.40
C VAL A 487 10.88 6.13 -8.44
N GLY A 488 10.72 7.17 -9.25
CA GLY A 488 9.44 7.82 -9.48
C GLY A 488 9.57 8.99 -10.43
N ASP A 489 8.44 9.62 -10.73
CA ASP A 489 8.45 10.86 -11.50
C ASP A 489 8.88 12.02 -10.59
N ILE A 490 9.95 12.70 -10.95
CA ILE A 490 10.50 13.86 -10.23
C ILE A 490 10.47 15.06 -11.18
N GLY A 491 9.93 16.18 -10.71
CA GLY A 491 9.87 17.39 -11.52
C GLY A 491 8.80 18.37 -11.09
N TYR A 492 8.51 19.34 -11.96
CA TYR A 492 7.49 20.36 -11.73
C TYR A 492 6.58 20.48 -12.96
N ARG A 493 5.26 20.31 -12.74
CA ARG A 493 4.21 20.42 -13.77
C ARG A 493 4.50 19.54 -14.99
N ASP A 494 4.74 20.15 -16.15
CA ASP A 494 4.96 19.46 -17.42
C ASP A 494 6.40 18.98 -17.60
N HIS A 495 7.29 19.29 -16.65
CA HIS A 495 8.69 18.87 -16.63
C HIS A 495 8.91 17.75 -15.60
N MET A 496 8.13 16.68 -15.70
CA MET A 496 8.32 15.47 -14.90
C MET A 496 9.28 14.53 -15.62
N VAL A 497 10.34 14.11 -14.93
CA VAL A 497 11.30 13.11 -15.42
C VAL A 497 11.21 11.90 -14.50
N PHE A 498 10.90 10.74 -15.08
CA PHE A 498 11.07 9.48 -14.36
C PHE A 498 12.55 9.30 -14.06
N THR A 499 12.93 9.15 -12.79
CA THR A 499 14.33 8.99 -12.41
C THR A 499 14.48 8.23 -11.09
N ALA A 500 15.72 7.84 -10.77
CA ALA A 500 16.10 7.20 -9.51
C ALA A 500 16.78 8.22 -8.59
N LEU A 501 16.44 8.16 -7.30
CA LEU A 501 17.04 8.98 -6.26
C LEU A 501 17.58 8.09 -5.13
N GLY A 502 18.86 8.25 -4.81
CA GLY A 502 19.50 7.52 -3.73
C GLY A 502 21.01 7.66 -3.77
N ASP A 503 21.67 7.25 -2.69
CA ASP A 503 23.14 7.27 -2.60
C ASP A 503 23.78 6.45 -3.73
N ALA A 504 23.17 5.33 -4.11
CA ALA A 504 23.70 4.45 -5.15
C ALA A 504 23.85 5.13 -6.53
N VAL A 505 22.95 6.06 -6.87
CA VAL A 505 23.03 6.85 -8.12
C VAL A 505 24.21 7.82 -8.06
N ASN A 506 24.38 8.50 -6.92
CA ASN A 506 25.48 9.45 -6.71
C ASN A 506 26.84 8.74 -6.69
N VAL A 507 26.90 7.53 -6.11
CA VAL A 507 28.10 6.70 -6.13
C VAL A 507 28.48 6.34 -7.56
N ALA A 508 27.53 5.93 -8.42
CA ALA A 508 27.84 5.62 -9.83
C ALA A 508 28.48 6.80 -10.57
N ALA A 509 27.97 8.03 -10.38
CA ALA A 509 28.58 9.23 -10.97
C ALA A 509 30.02 9.47 -10.45
N ARG A 510 30.26 9.28 -9.15
CA ARG A 510 31.60 9.41 -8.57
C ARG A 510 32.56 8.33 -9.08
N LEU A 511 32.11 7.09 -9.22
CA LEU A 511 32.91 6.03 -9.82
C LEU A 511 33.30 6.35 -11.26
N GLN A 512 32.38 6.95 -12.02
CA GLN A 512 32.67 7.41 -13.38
C GLN A 512 33.79 8.47 -13.36
N ASP A 513 33.70 9.47 -12.48
CA ASP A 513 34.74 10.49 -12.36
C ASP A 513 36.12 9.89 -12.01
N MET A 514 36.14 8.85 -11.17
CA MET A 514 37.36 8.14 -10.76
C MET A 514 38.05 7.37 -11.90
N THR A 515 37.37 7.11 -13.01
CA THR A 515 37.99 6.52 -14.19
C THR A 515 39.18 7.37 -14.68
N LYS A 516 39.15 8.68 -14.44
CA LYS A 516 40.21 9.64 -14.80
C LYS A 516 41.49 9.40 -14.01
N SER A 517 41.39 9.23 -12.69
CA SER A 517 42.55 9.01 -11.82
C SER A 517 43.10 7.59 -11.91
N LEU A 518 42.20 6.60 -12.11
CA LEU A 518 42.58 5.19 -12.26
C LEU A 518 43.00 4.83 -13.69
N ALA A 519 42.98 5.79 -14.63
CA ALA A 519 43.37 5.61 -16.03
C ALA A 519 42.73 4.37 -16.71
N CYS A 520 41.44 4.14 -16.45
CA CYS A 520 40.68 2.99 -16.97
C CYS A 520 39.38 3.43 -17.64
N GLU A 521 38.69 2.54 -18.36
CA GLU A 521 37.42 2.87 -19.03
C GLU A 521 36.21 2.71 -18.11
N VAL A 522 36.23 1.68 -17.24
CA VAL A 522 35.10 1.37 -16.34
C VAL A 522 35.58 1.24 -14.90
N VAL A 523 34.83 1.82 -13.97
CA VAL A 523 34.93 1.53 -12.54
C VAL A 523 33.59 0.99 -12.06
N VAL A 524 33.60 -0.20 -11.47
CA VAL A 524 32.40 -0.87 -10.96
C VAL A 524 32.53 -1.18 -9.48
N SER A 525 31.46 -1.00 -8.71
CA SER A 525 31.41 -1.41 -7.31
C SER A 525 31.62 -2.93 -7.15
N ASP A 526 32.29 -3.37 -6.07
CA ASP A 526 32.44 -4.81 -5.81
C ASP A 526 31.09 -5.53 -5.64
N GLU A 527 30.07 -4.84 -5.12
CA GLU A 527 28.71 -5.38 -5.00
C GLU A 527 28.14 -5.80 -6.36
N VAL A 528 28.29 -4.97 -7.40
CA VAL A 528 27.82 -5.29 -8.76
C VAL A 528 28.59 -6.46 -9.35
N ARG A 529 29.92 -6.51 -9.17
CA ARG A 529 30.74 -7.67 -9.58
C ARG A 529 30.25 -8.96 -8.91
N ALA A 530 30.16 -8.95 -7.58
CA ALA A 530 29.75 -10.10 -6.79
C ALA A 530 28.34 -10.58 -7.18
N THR A 531 27.41 -9.63 -7.33
CA THR A 531 26.01 -9.93 -7.68
C THR A 531 25.85 -10.39 -9.12
N ALA A 532 26.73 -9.98 -10.05
CA ALA A 532 26.73 -10.45 -11.43
C ALA A 532 27.26 -11.89 -11.58
N GLY A 533 27.94 -12.43 -10.55
CA GLY A 533 28.62 -13.72 -10.59
C GLY A 533 29.94 -13.65 -11.35
N LEU A 534 30.74 -12.61 -11.12
CA LEU A 534 32.12 -12.56 -11.60
C LEU A 534 33.06 -12.99 -10.47
N ALA A 535 34.12 -13.75 -10.78
CA ALA A 535 35.13 -14.17 -9.80
C ALA A 535 35.81 -12.99 -9.09
N ALA A 536 36.33 -13.22 -7.87
CA ALA A 536 36.88 -12.16 -7.02
C ALA A 536 38.23 -11.60 -7.53
N ASP A 537 38.94 -12.37 -8.34
CA ASP A 537 40.22 -12.04 -8.98
C ASP A 537 40.07 -11.63 -10.46
N ALA A 538 38.85 -11.69 -11.01
CA ALA A 538 38.56 -11.37 -12.41
C ALA A 538 38.92 -9.92 -12.80
N LEU A 539 38.93 -9.00 -11.83
CA LEU A 539 39.21 -7.58 -12.05
C LEU A 539 40.09 -6.99 -10.93
N PRO A 540 41.05 -6.10 -11.27
CA PRO A 540 41.88 -5.41 -10.28
C PRO A 540 41.05 -4.68 -9.23
N GLN A 541 41.40 -4.87 -7.96
CA GLN A 541 40.72 -4.29 -6.80
C GLN A 541 41.39 -2.99 -6.37
N HIS A 542 40.58 -1.98 -6.06
CA HIS A 542 41.03 -0.75 -5.41
C HIS A 542 40.13 -0.45 -4.21
N GLU A 543 40.72 0.01 -3.12
CA GLU A 543 39.99 0.55 -1.98
C GLU A 543 40.01 2.08 -2.09
N VAL A 544 38.83 2.68 -2.11
CA VAL A 544 38.69 4.11 -2.44
C VAL A 544 37.77 4.84 -1.47
N GLU A 545 38.15 6.07 -1.13
CA GLU A 545 37.31 6.95 -0.34
C GLU A 545 36.29 7.65 -1.23
N ILE A 546 35.00 7.49 -0.93
CA ILE A 546 33.92 8.16 -1.64
C ILE A 546 33.43 9.34 -0.80
N ARG A 547 33.60 10.55 -1.31
CA ARG A 547 33.17 11.80 -0.66
C ARG A 547 31.72 11.70 -0.18
N GLY A 548 31.50 11.79 1.14
CA GLY A 548 30.16 11.72 1.75
C GLY A 548 29.77 10.34 2.30
N ARG A 549 30.68 9.35 2.25
CA ARG A 549 30.63 8.13 3.05
C ARG A 549 31.76 8.14 4.08
N ASN A 550 31.49 7.54 5.24
CA ASN A 550 32.45 7.41 6.34
C ASN A 550 33.32 6.14 6.24
N GLU A 551 32.96 5.21 5.36
CA GLU A 551 33.65 3.93 5.17
C GLU A 551 34.22 3.85 3.75
N PRO A 552 35.46 3.38 3.58
CA PRO A 552 36.06 3.16 2.27
C PRO A 552 35.29 2.07 1.50
N MET A 553 35.26 2.20 0.18
CA MET A 553 34.52 1.30 -0.71
C MET A 553 35.47 0.53 -1.61
N ILE A 554 35.22 -0.77 -1.75
CA ILE A 554 35.94 -1.62 -2.69
C ILE A 554 35.33 -1.46 -4.09
N VAL A 555 36.19 -1.13 -5.06
CA VAL A 555 35.82 -0.96 -6.47
C VAL A 555 36.74 -1.78 -7.35
N ARG A 556 36.28 -2.06 -8.58
CA ARG A 556 37.02 -2.80 -9.60
C ARG A 556 37.24 -1.91 -10.81
N SER A 557 38.47 -1.87 -11.31
CA SER A 557 38.82 -1.11 -12.51
C SER A 557 38.90 -2.01 -13.73
N VAL A 558 38.39 -1.55 -14.87
CA VAL A 558 38.46 -2.25 -16.16
C VAL A 558 39.12 -1.31 -17.17
N THR A 559 40.30 -1.67 -17.65
CA THR A 559 41.06 -0.85 -18.61
C THR A 559 40.44 -0.87 -20.00
N ASP A 560 39.90 -2.01 -20.43
CA ASP A 560 39.18 -2.18 -21.71
C ASP A 560 37.81 -2.81 -21.42
N ALA A 561 36.74 -2.05 -21.62
CA ALA A 561 35.39 -2.48 -21.29
C ALA A 561 34.92 -3.67 -22.15
N ARG A 562 35.51 -3.91 -23.33
CA ARG A 562 35.14 -5.02 -24.24
C ARG A 562 35.48 -6.40 -23.66
N MET A 563 36.31 -6.45 -22.62
CA MET A 563 36.68 -7.69 -21.93
C MET A 563 35.59 -8.20 -20.96
N LEU A 564 34.62 -7.35 -20.58
CA LEU A 564 33.57 -7.69 -19.61
C LEU A 564 32.68 -8.89 -20.00
N PRO A 565 32.26 -9.08 -21.27
CA PRO A 565 31.40 -10.21 -21.64
C PRO A 565 32.13 -11.56 -21.59
N ALA A 566 33.43 -11.58 -21.90
CA ALA A 566 34.23 -12.81 -21.84
C ALA A 566 34.33 -13.32 -20.38
N LEU A 567 34.52 -12.41 -19.43
CA LEU A 567 34.58 -12.71 -18.00
C LEU A 567 33.24 -13.20 -17.42
N ALA A 568 32.10 -12.84 -18.02
CA ALA A 568 30.77 -13.23 -17.56
C ALA A 568 30.30 -14.60 -18.10
N ASN A 569 30.99 -15.15 -19.10
CA ASN A 569 30.65 -16.41 -19.79
C ASN A 569 31.55 -17.60 -19.38
N GLU A 570 32.76 -17.37 -18.87
CA GLU A 570 33.68 -18.44 -18.43
C GLU A 570 33.10 -19.31 -17.29
N GLU A 571 32.26 -18.76 -16.40
CA GLU A 571 31.60 -19.55 -15.35
C GLU A 571 30.38 -20.35 -15.83
N GLN A 572 29.71 -19.96 -16.92
CA GLN A 572 28.60 -20.75 -17.48
C GLN A 572 29.08 -22.07 -18.11
N SER A 573 30.35 -22.13 -18.55
CA SER A 573 30.97 -23.36 -19.04
C SER A 573 31.60 -24.21 -17.92
N ALA A 574 31.81 -23.66 -16.72
CA ALA A 574 32.34 -24.38 -15.57
C ALA A 574 31.25 -24.90 -14.61
N ALA A 575 30.01 -24.40 -14.75
CA ALA A 575 28.84 -24.79 -13.95
C ALA A 575 27.77 -25.60 -14.75
N ALA A 576 28.05 -25.92 -16.02
CA ALA A 576 27.31 -26.88 -16.84
C ALA A 576 28.17 -28.13 -17.03
#